data_AF-A0A928DLC1-F1
#
_entry.id   AF-A0A928DLC1-F1
#
_cell.length_a   1.000
_cell.length_b   1.000
_cell.length_c   1.000
_cell.angle_alpha   90.00
_cell.angle_beta   90.00
_cell.angle_gamma   90.00
#
_symmetry.space_group_name_H-M   'P 1'
#
loop_
_entity.id
_entity.type
_entity.pdbx_description
1 polymer ?
#
loop_
_entity_poly.entity_id
_entity_poly.type
_entity_poly.pdbx_seq_one_letter_code
_entity_poly.pdbx_strand_id
1 'polypeptide(L)' 'MKRYCLILALAAMGCAQAETVTQWVDGVGQTYGWTDYNKNDVKDGDDYMCWAAAASNIINWWQNRYEVPAAAP' A
#
# COMPACT_ATOMS: atom_id res chain seq x y z
N MET A 1 -40.59 -27.03 8.95
CA MET A 1 -39.79 -26.47 7.84
C MET A 1 -39.12 -25.13 8.17
N LYS A 2 -39.81 -24.10 8.70
CA LYS A 2 -39.21 -22.78 9.02
C LYS A 2 -38.00 -22.80 9.98
N ARG A 3 -37.94 -23.72 10.96
CA ARG A 3 -36.86 -23.79 11.96
C ARG A 3 -35.52 -24.32 11.40
N TYR A 4 -35.58 -25.17 10.37
CA TYR A 4 -34.37 -25.74 9.75
C TYR A 4 -33.65 -24.73 8.84
N CYS A 5 -34.39 -23.83 8.17
CA CYS A 5 -33.78 -22.73 7.40
C CYS A 5 -32.99 -21.75 8.28
N LEU A 6 -33.47 -21.47 9.50
CA LEU A 6 -32.80 -20.54 10.41
C LEU A 6 -31.44 -21.09 10.88
N ILE A 7 -31.39 -22.39 11.17
CA ILE A 7 -30.16 -23.08 11.62
C ILE A 7 -29.13 -23.16 10.47
N LEU A 8 -29.58 -23.45 9.25
CA LEU A 8 -28.72 -23.46 8.06
C LEU A 8 -28.13 -22.08 7.74
N ALA A 9 -28.90 -21.00 7.92
CA ALA A 9 -28.41 -19.64 7.72
C ALA A 9 -27.36 -19.22 8.77
N LEU A 10 -27.56 -19.59 10.05
CA LEU A 10 -26.60 -19.34 11.13
C LEU A 10 -25.30 -20.13 10.96
N ALA A 11 -25.37 -21.37 10.46
CA ALA A 11 -24.18 -22.17 10.18
C ALA A 11 -23.36 -21.61 9.00
N ALA A 12 -24.01 -21.10 7.96
CA ALA A 12 -23.34 -20.51 6.80
C ALA A 12 -22.60 -19.19 7.13
N MET A 13 -23.09 -18.42 8.11
CA MET A 13 -22.44 -17.18 8.55
C MET A 13 -21.15 -17.41 9.34
N GLY A 14 -20.95 -18.58 9.94
CA GLY A 14 -19.74 -18.91 10.71
C GLY A 14 -18.52 -19.22 9.84
N CYS A 15 -18.69 -19.43 8.54
CA CYS A 15 -17.61 -19.81 7.62
C CYS A 15 -17.16 -18.68 6.68
N ALA A 16 -17.81 -17.52 6.72
CA ALA A 16 -17.45 -16.36 5.92
C ALA A 16 -16.46 -15.46 6.69
N GLN A 17 -15.23 -15.93 6.89
CA GLN A 17 -14.14 -15.05 7.29
C GLN A 17 -13.63 -14.31 6.04
N ALA A 18 -14.07 -13.07 5.87
CA ALA A 18 -13.41 -12.14 4.96
C ALA A 18 -12.13 -11.63 5.66
N GLU A 19 -11.02 -12.34 5.48
CA GLU A 19 -9.73 -11.83 5.91
C GLU A 19 -9.24 -10.79 4.90
N THR A 20 -9.08 -9.55 5.35
CA THR A 20 -8.40 -8.52 4.57
C THR A 20 -6.91 -8.84 4.59
N VAL A 21 -6.46 -9.69 3.66
CA VAL A 21 -5.04 -9.96 3.48
C VAL A 21 -4.41 -8.75 2.81
N THR A 22 -3.76 -7.89 3.59
CA THR A 22 -2.93 -6.81 3.04
C THR A 22 -1.70 -7.44 2.40
N GLN A 23 -1.70 -7.58 1.07
CA GLN A 23 -0.52 -8.00 0.32
C GLN A 23 0.32 -6.77 -0.04
N TRP A 24 1.55 -6.74 0.45
CA TRP A 24 2.55 -5.76 0.04
C TRP A 24 3.41 -6.31 -1.08
N VAL A 25 3.87 -5.45 -1.99
CA VAL A 25 4.91 -5.81 -2.95
C VAL A 25 6.23 -6.07 -2.22
N ASP A 26 7.08 -6.92 -2.80
CA ASP A 26 8.36 -7.29 -2.20
C ASP A 26 9.22 -6.05 -1.86
N GLY A 27 9.77 -6.04 -0.65
CA GLY A 27 10.52 -4.91 -0.11
C GLY A 27 9.67 -3.76 0.46
N VAL A 28 8.33 -3.86 0.45
CA VAL A 28 7.41 -2.85 1.02
C VAL A 28 6.66 -3.42 2.21
N GLY A 29 6.49 -2.61 3.24
CA GLY A 29 5.69 -2.93 4.41
C GLY A 29 5.08 -1.68 5.03
N GLN A 30 4.37 -1.85 6.13
CA GLN A 30 3.61 -0.78 6.76
C GLN A 30 4.47 0.44 7.11
N THR A 31 5.74 0.24 7.46
CA THR A 31 6.66 1.30 7.89
C THR A 31 7.94 1.40 7.06
N TYR A 32 8.06 0.65 5.95
CA TYR A 32 9.29 0.59 5.15
C TYR A 32 9.02 0.32 3.66
N GLY A 33 10.01 0.61 2.81
CA GLY A 33 9.97 0.31 1.38
C GLY A 33 9.21 1.31 0.50
N TRP A 34 8.65 2.35 1.13
CA TRP A 34 8.01 3.47 0.45
C TRP A 34 8.59 4.78 0.97
N THR A 35 8.46 5.80 0.14
CA THR A 35 8.85 7.18 0.44
C THR A 35 7.59 8.04 0.42
N ASP A 36 7.58 9.09 1.25
CA ASP A 36 6.45 10.01 1.37
C ASP A 36 6.91 11.45 1.13
N TYR A 37 7.18 11.79 -0.13
CA TYR A 37 7.39 13.18 -0.51
C TYR A 37 6.07 13.91 -0.35
N ASN A 38 5.92 14.59 0.78
CA ASN A 38 4.77 15.40 1.07
C ASN A 38 4.89 16.78 0.43
N LYS A 39 3.74 17.37 0.09
CA LYS A 39 3.67 18.80 -0.17
C LYS A 39 3.92 19.51 1.15
N ASN A 40 4.81 20.49 1.17
CA ASN A 40 5.21 21.06 2.45
C ASN A 40 4.67 22.47 2.69
N ASP A 41 4.07 23.16 1.70
CA ASP A 41 3.57 24.55 1.78
C ASP A 41 4.58 25.60 2.32
N VAL A 42 5.77 25.20 2.81
CA VAL A 42 6.77 26.07 3.43
C VAL A 42 7.49 26.94 2.39
N LYS A 43 7.42 26.55 1.12
CA LYS A 43 7.91 27.32 -0.03
C LYS A 43 6.83 27.30 -1.11
N ASP A 44 5.90 28.26 -1.03
CA ASP A 44 4.83 28.53 -2.00
C ASP A 44 5.16 27.98 -3.40
N GLY A 45 4.47 26.92 -3.82
CA GLY A 45 4.64 26.40 -5.18
C GLY A 45 4.21 24.97 -5.42
N ASP A 46 4.03 24.14 -4.40
CA ASP A 46 3.71 22.71 -4.57
C ASP A 46 2.24 22.34 -4.27
N ASP A 47 1.40 23.30 -3.87
CA ASP A 47 -0.02 23.13 -3.50
C ASP A 47 -0.80 22.25 -4.50
N TYR A 48 -0.53 22.44 -5.80
CA TYR A 48 -1.17 21.75 -6.92
C TYR A 48 -0.25 20.73 -7.63
N MET A 49 0.88 20.37 -7.02
CA MET A 49 1.89 19.48 -7.58
C MET A 49 1.82 18.05 -7.01
N CYS A 50 0.61 17.55 -6.72
CA CYS A 50 0.44 16.16 -6.24
C CYS A 50 1.00 15.11 -7.22
N TRP A 51 0.98 15.42 -8.52
CA TRP A 51 1.60 14.61 -9.56
C TRP A 51 3.14 14.56 -9.42
N ALA A 52 3.77 15.67 -9.02
CA ALA A 52 5.22 15.73 -8.84
C ALA A 52 5.65 15.01 -7.55
N ALA A 53 4.87 15.14 -6.48
CA ALA A 53 5.05 14.36 -5.25
C ALA A 53 4.94 12.85 -5.52
N ALA A 54 3.90 12.42 -6.25
CA ALA A 54 3.73 11.03 -6.65
C ALA A 54 4.88 10.52 -7.55
N ALA A 55 5.31 11.33 -8.53
CA ALA A 55 6.43 10.98 -9.40
C ALA A 55 7.73 10.83 -8.62
N SER A 56 7.99 11.72 -7.65
CA SER A 56 9.18 11.66 -6.79
C SER A 56 9.22 10.38 -5.95
N ASN A 57 8.08 9.94 -5.41
CA ASN A 57 7.99 8.69 -4.66
C ASN A 57 8.37 7.48 -5.53
N ILE A 58 7.89 7.45 -6.79
CA ILE A 58 8.20 6.37 -7.74
C ILE A 58 9.69 6.39 -8.13
N ILE A 59 10.24 7.57 -8.41
CA ILE A 59 11.66 7.72 -8.76
C ILE A 59 12.56 7.23 -7.64
N ASN A 60 12.26 7.61 -6.39
CA ASN A 60 13.04 7.18 -5.23
C ASN A 60 12.97 5.65 -5.04
N TRP A 61 11.78 5.05 -5.18
CA TRP A 61 11.63 3.60 -5.14
C TRP A 61 12.52 2.90 -6.19
N TRP A 62 12.54 3.42 -7.42
CA TRP A 62 13.36 2.85 -8.49
C TRP A 62 14.86 3.00 -8.20
N GLN A 63 15.30 4.19 -7.76
CA GLN A 63 16.71 4.45 -7.44
C GLN A 63 17.22 3.54 -6.32
N ASN A 64 16.45 3.33 -5.25
CA ASN A 64 16.83 2.42 -4.17
C ASN A 64 16.93 0.96 -4.63
N ARG A 65 16.15 0.56 -5.64
CA ARG A 65 16.12 -0.84 -6.12
C ARG A 65 17.20 -1.16 -7.15
N TYR A 66 17.64 -0.15 -7.91
CA TYR A 66 18.61 -0.30 -8.98
C TYR A 66 19.88 0.51 -8.76
N GLU A 67 20.13 0.93 -7.53
CA GLU A 67 21.35 1.64 -7.17
C GLU A 67 22.55 0.79 -7.58
N VAL A 68 23.39 1.33 -8.46
CA VAL A 68 24.61 0.65 -8.89
C VAL A 68 25.54 0.62 -7.69
N PRO A 69 25.93 -0.56 -7.17
CA PRO A 69 26.86 -0.63 -6.06
C PRO A 69 28.14 0.11 -6.42
N ALA A 70 28.71 0.89 -5.49
CA ALA A 70 29.95 1.64 -5.72
C ALA A 70 31.15 0.77 -6.16
N ALA A 71 31.01 -0.56 -6.07
CA ALA A 71 31.99 -1.55 -6.50
C ALA A 71 31.64 -2.26 -7.82
N ALA A 72 30.60 -1.83 -8.55
CA ALA A 72 30.35 -2.31 -9.91
C ALA A 72 31.47 -1.77 -10.84
N PRO A 73 32.16 -2.64 -11.60
CA PRO A 73 33.29 -2.25 -12.46
C PRO A 73 32.89 -1.31 -13.60
#